data_AF-A0A9E0WAH7-F1
#
_entry.id   AF-A0A9E0WAH7-F1
#
_cell.length_a   1.000
_cell.length_b   1.000
_cell.length_c   1.000
_cell.angle_alpha   90.00
_cell.angle_beta   90.00
_cell.angle_gamma   90.00
#
_symmetry.space_group_name_H-M   'P 1'
#
loop_
_entity.id
_entity.type
_entity.pdbx_description
1 polymer ?
#
loop_
_entity_poly.entity_id
_entity_poly.type
_entity_poly.pdbx_seq_one_letter_code
_entity_poly.pdbx_strand_id
1 'polypeptide(L)'
;SGYRILSVTNTGDGSGKLARLEVDVPVYKAPGSSAQDNRWRMAVYPVETARGSYTVDRTLLSAEEVSRRFTHSISDALTQSRRFAVLARDSEGAIFDERHRMAGKDVPVSEKAMLGNTLGAEYLVVTRVSDLSLGSRQQVSTFTGEKSTIATGAAVLEIRVVIPATGGIVWSQTLNTTSTALGLKLDGTSHSVQKIFDRIGREVALRVIDAVWPPLVEKQQGGELVINMGGNLMAVGDTWEVFKLGDAVRNSHTGSGLGREEQRIATVQITRSTPKMAYAKVVDGNVEGSGHVLRRGAHSSSSESAAEKVRGTRKRTCLPIDPC
;
A
#
# COMPACT_ATOMS: atom_id res chain seq x y z
N SER A 1 -45.52 1.90 5.55
CA SER A 1 -45.04 0.61 6.09
C SER A 1 -44.33 -0.12 4.97
N GLY A 2 -43.05 -0.47 5.14
CA GLY A 2 -42.24 -1.13 4.09
C GLY A 2 -42.56 -2.62 3.90
N TYR A 3 -43.81 -3.03 4.17
CA TYR A 3 -44.28 -4.38 3.92
C TYR A 3 -45.81 -4.41 3.77
N ARG A 4 -46.29 -5.42 3.05
CA ARG A 4 -47.69 -5.79 2.84
C ARG A 4 -47.88 -7.23 3.31
N ILE A 5 -48.87 -7.47 4.16
CA ILE A 5 -49.22 -8.83 4.61
C ILE A 5 -49.96 -9.53 3.47
N LEU A 6 -49.43 -10.65 2.99
CA LEU A 6 -50.04 -11.46 1.93
C LEU A 6 -50.99 -12.52 2.49
N SER A 7 -50.63 -13.14 3.61
CA SER A 7 -51.49 -14.13 4.29
C SER A 7 -51.10 -14.30 5.76
N VAL A 8 -52.04 -14.73 6.59
CA VAL A 8 -51.79 -15.18 7.97
C VAL A 8 -52.53 -16.50 8.19
N THR A 9 -51.84 -17.54 8.62
CA THR A 9 -52.38 -18.87 8.92
C THR A 9 -52.02 -19.27 10.34
N ASN A 10 -52.88 -20.03 11.03
CA ASN A 10 -52.50 -20.60 12.33
C ASN A 10 -51.44 -21.70 12.11
N THR A 11 -50.51 -21.84 13.05
CA THR A 11 -49.61 -23.01 13.08
C THR A 11 -50.43 -24.26 13.40
N GLY A 12 -50.04 -25.41 12.84
CA GLY A 12 -50.82 -26.65 12.93
C GLY A 12 -51.00 -27.21 14.35
N ASP A 13 -50.20 -26.73 15.30
CA ASP A 13 -50.26 -27.03 16.74
C ASP A 13 -51.09 -26.01 17.54
N GLY A 14 -51.68 -25.01 16.89
CA GLY A 14 -52.49 -23.96 17.53
C GLY A 14 -51.71 -22.99 18.42
N SER A 15 -50.38 -23.11 18.47
CA SER A 15 -49.53 -22.33 19.38
C SER A 15 -49.17 -20.94 18.84
N GLY A 16 -49.44 -20.66 17.55
CA GLY A 16 -49.06 -19.40 16.93
C GLY A 16 -49.68 -19.12 15.56
N LYS A 17 -49.19 -18.05 14.93
CA LYS A 17 -49.58 -17.60 13.58
C LYS A 17 -48.35 -17.50 12.68
N LEU A 18 -48.46 -18.02 11.47
CA LEU A 18 -47.51 -17.84 10.37
C LEU A 18 -48.02 -16.74 9.44
N ALA A 19 -47.21 -15.72 9.20
CA ALA A 19 -47.54 -14.66 8.25
C ALA A 19 -46.61 -14.70 7.04
N ARG A 20 -47.18 -14.55 5.84
CA ARG A 20 -46.41 -14.30 4.61
C ARG A 20 -46.48 -12.82 4.29
N LEU A 21 -45.33 -12.21 4.07
CA LEU A 21 -45.19 -10.78 3.83
C LEU A 21 -44.55 -10.55 2.47
N GLU A 22 -44.98 -9.51 1.77
CA GLU A 22 -44.21 -8.83 0.72
C GLU A 22 -43.54 -7.64 1.39
N VAL A 23 -42.22 -7.48 1.23
CA VAL A 23 -41.44 -6.48 1.96
C VAL A 23 -40.65 -5.65 0.96
N ASP A 24 -40.78 -4.33 1.05
CA ASP A 24 -39.94 -3.39 0.30
C ASP A 24 -38.66 -3.15 1.10
N VAL A 25 -37.59 -3.83 0.72
CA VAL A 25 -36.28 -3.70 1.36
C VAL A 25 -35.42 -2.72 0.57
N PRO A 26 -35.18 -1.49 1.06
CA PRO A 26 -34.25 -0.57 0.41
C PRO A 26 -32.84 -1.17 0.48
N VAL A 27 -32.25 -1.46 -0.68
CA VAL A 27 -30.84 -1.88 -0.79
C VAL A 27 -30.01 -0.68 -1.18
N TYR A 28 -29.17 -0.21 -0.26
CA TYR A 28 -28.22 0.84 -0.56
C TYR A 28 -27.04 0.27 -1.37
N LYS A 29 -26.73 0.94 -2.49
CA LYS A 29 -25.49 0.74 -3.24
C LYS A 29 -24.58 1.92 -2.90
N ALA A 30 -23.48 1.67 -2.19
CA ALA A 30 -22.59 2.78 -1.87
C ALA A 30 -22.04 3.42 -3.15
N PRO A 31 -21.90 4.75 -3.21
CA PRO A 31 -21.18 5.42 -4.29
C PRO A 31 -19.80 4.79 -4.45
N GLY A 32 -19.50 4.28 -5.64
CA GLY A 32 -18.27 3.53 -5.91
C GLY A 32 -18.25 2.09 -5.37
N SER A 33 -19.16 1.68 -4.46
CA SER A 33 -19.42 0.26 -4.21
C SER A 33 -20.41 -0.26 -5.24
N SER A 34 -19.87 -0.62 -6.38
CA SER A 34 -20.41 -1.77 -7.06
C SER A 34 -19.60 -2.97 -6.58
N ALA A 35 -20.23 -4.13 -6.55
CA ALA A 35 -19.55 -5.38 -6.82
C ALA A 35 -18.83 -5.41 -8.20
N GLN A 36 -18.33 -4.26 -8.71
CA GLN A 36 -17.52 -4.08 -9.92
C GLN A 36 -16.24 -3.29 -9.65
N ASP A 37 -16.04 -2.71 -8.45
CA ASP A 37 -14.72 -2.27 -8.05
C ASP A 37 -13.95 -3.51 -7.57
N ASN A 38 -13.45 -4.32 -8.51
CA ASN A 38 -12.69 -5.56 -8.27
C ASN A 38 -11.35 -5.31 -7.55
N ARG A 39 -11.23 -4.18 -6.85
CA ARG A 39 -10.06 -3.78 -6.08
C ARG A 39 -10.09 -4.44 -4.71
N TRP A 40 -8.94 -4.93 -4.27
CA TRP A 40 -8.79 -5.47 -2.92
C TRP A 40 -9.03 -4.38 -1.88
N ARG A 41 -9.80 -4.71 -0.84
CA ARG A 41 -10.07 -3.80 0.27
C ARG A 41 -8.92 -3.82 1.26
N MET A 42 -8.36 -2.65 1.53
CA MET A 42 -7.18 -2.52 2.39
C MET A 42 -7.42 -1.48 3.47
N ALA A 43 -6.84 -1.68 4.65
CA ALA A 43 -6.81 -0.65 5.70
C ALA A 43 -5.39 -0.41 6.17
N VAL A 44 -5.02 0.85 6.35
CA VAL A 44 -3.78 1.23 7.03
C VAL A 44 -4.12 1.45 8.50
N TYR A 45 -3.46 0.69 9.37
CA TYR A 45 -3.61 0.88 10.81
C TYR A 45 -2.63 1.95 11.32
N PRO A 46 -2.90 2.56 12.49
CA PRO A 46 -2.00 3.53 13.09
C PRO A 46 -0.56 3.01 13.11
N VAL A 47 0.34 3.81 12.57
CA VAL A 47 1.76 3.46 12.48
C VAL A 47 2.34 3.40 13.88
N GLU A 48 2.90 2.26 14.25
CA GLU A 48 3.53 2.07 15.56
C GLU A 48 4.88 2.80 15.63
N THR A 49 5.24 3.29 16.80
CA THR A 49 6.50 3.99 17.03
C THR A 49 7.30 3.29 18.13
N ALA A 50 8.58 3.00 17.87
CA ALA A 50 9.45 2.40 18.88
C ALA A 50 9.90 3.39 19.98
N ARG A 51 9.80 4.71 19.74
CA ARG A 51 10.21 5.76 20.69
C ARG A 51 9.05 6.72 20.98
N GLY A 52 9.12 7.38 22.13
CA GLY A 52 8.11 8.37 22.56
C GLY A 52 8.19 9.71 21.82
N SER A 53 9.33 10.02 21.21
CA SER A 53 9.54 11.23 20.40
C SER A 53 10.66 11.04 19.39
N TYR A 54 10.65 11.91 18.37
CA TYR A 54 11.61 11.91 17.27
C TYR A 54 12.00 13.33 16.91
N THR A 55 13.28 13.54 16.58
CA THR A 55 13.75 14.84 16.06
C THR A 55 13.88 14.74 14.55
N VAL A 56 13.05 15.51 13.84
CA VAL A 56 12.97 15.53 12.38
C VAL A 56 13.18 16.96 11.90
N ASP A 57 14.24 17.18 11.13
CA ASP A 57 14.67 18.47 10.61
C ASP A 57 14.61 19.60 11.66
N ARG A 58 15.25 19.35 12.81
CA ARG A 58 15.33 20.25 14.00
C ARG A 58 14.01 20.45 14.75
N THR A 59 12.95 19.75 14.36
CA THR A 59 11.65 19.77 15.04
C THR A 59 11.49 18.53 15.91
N LEU A 60 11.14 18.71 17.18
CA LEU A 60 10.78 17.61 18.06
C LEU A 60 9.30 17.24 17.84
N LEU A 61 9.03 16.00 17.50
CA LEU A 61 7.70 15.45 17.28
C LEU A 61 7.39 14.36 18.30
N SER A 62 6.15 14.34 18.79
CA SER A 62 5.66 13.25 19.65
C SER A 62 5.46 11.97 18.83
N ALA A 63 5.45 10.83 19.51
CA ALA A 63 5.08 9.53 18.92
C ALA A 63 3.73 9.58 18.19
N GLU A 64 2.73 10.22 18.81
CA GLU A 64 1.39 10.36 18.23
C GLU A 64 1.41 11.16 16.93
N GLU A 65 2.14 12.28 16.88
CA GLU A 65 2.22 13.10 15.68
C GLU A 65 2.95 12.37 14.54
N VAL A 66 4.01 11.63 14.86
CA VAL A 66 4.72 10.77 13.91
C VAL A 66 3.81 9.66 13.37
N SER A 67 3.09 8.98 14.27
CA SER A 67 2.13 7.92 13.94
C SER A 67 1.06 8.45 12.99
N ARG A 68 0.41 9.56 13.35
CA ARG A 68 -0.66 10.19 12.58
C ARG A 68 -0.20 10.62 11.18
N ARG A 69 0.94 11.31 11.08
CA ARG A 69 1.48 11.79 9.79
C ARG A 69 1.87 10.65 8.85
N PHE A 70 2.50 9.58 9.36
CA PHE A 70 2.80 8.43 8.52
C PHE A 70 1.55 7.66 8.12
N THR A 71 0.61 7.44 9.05
CA THR A 71 -0.66 6.75 8.76
C THR A 71 -1.40 7.45 7.63
N HIS A 72 -1.51 8.78 7.71
CA HIS A 72 -2.10 9.61 6.67
C HIS A 72 -1.31 9.51 5.34
N SER A 73 0.01 9.73 5.37
CA SER A 73 0.84 9.71 4.16
C SER A 73 0.81 8.37 3.41
N ILE A 74 0.78 7.25 4.15
CA ILE A 74 0.67 5.90 3.58
C ILE A 74 -0.74 5.68 3.01
N SER A 75 -1.79 6.05 3.76
CA SER A 75 -3.19 5.90 3.34
C SER A 75 -3.47 6.70 2.07
N ASP A 76 -2.98 7.94 2.01
CA ASP A 76 -3.10 8.82 0.85
C ASP A 76 -2.40 8.23 -0.36
N ALA A 77 -1.15 7.79 -0.21
CA ALA A 77 -0.39 7.21 -1.30
C ALA A 77 -1.05 5.92 -1.84
N LEU A 78 -1.53 5.03 -0.96
CA LEU A 78 -2.26 3.84 -1.37
C LEU A 78 -3.59 4.17 -2.05
N THR A 79 -4.31 5.20 -1.58
CA THR A 79 -5.56 5.65 -2.20
C THR A 79 -5.31 6.25 -3.59
N GLN A 80 -4.27 7.08 -3.72
CA GLN A 80 -3.86 7.71 -4.97
C GLN A 80 -3.37 6.71 -6.02
N SER A 81 -2.84 5.56 -5.59
CA SER A 81 -2.54 4.44 -6.49
C SER A 81 -3.76 3.96 -7.27
N ARG A 82 -4.95 4.16 -6.69
CA ARG A 82 -6.23 3.64 -7.17
C ARG A 82 -6.26 2.12 -7.36
N ARG A 83 -5.29 1.37 -6.85
CA ARG A 83 -5.25 -0.10 -6.94
C ARG A 83 -6.05 -0.78 -5.84
N PHE A 84 -6.21 -0.11 -4.70
CA PHE A 84 -6.92 -0.63 -3.54
C PHE A 84 -8.15 0.21 -3.21
N ALA A 85 -9.16 -0.44 -2.66
CA ALA A 85 -10.26 0.22 -1.96
C ALA A 85 -9.81 0.44 -0.50
N VAL A 86 -9.14 1.56 -0.26
CA VAL A 86 -8.58 1.90 1.06
C VAL A 86 -9.71 2.34 2.00
N LEU A 87 -9.77 1.73 3.19
CA LEU A 87 -10.75 2.05 4.23
C LEU A 87 -10.16 3.08 5.20
N ALA A 88 -10.92 4.15 5.47
CA ALA A 88 -10.50 5.30 6.28
C ALA A 88 -10.53 5.01 7.79
N ARG A 89 -9.60 4.19 8.28
CA ARG A 89 -9.47 3.88 9.72
C ARG A 89 -8.95 5.06 10.55
N ASP A 90 -8.21 5.97 9.92
CA ASP A 90 -7.78 7.23 10.53
C ASP A 90 -8.93 8.22 10.80
N SER A 91 -10.09 7.99 10.17
CA SER A 91 -11.30 8.82 10.29
C SER A 91 -12.46 8.08 10.97
N GLU A 92 -12.19 6.97 11.65
CA GLU A 92 -13.21 6.07 12.21
C GLU A 92 -14.11 6.76 13.24
N GLY A 93 -13.57 7.70 14.02
CA GLY A 93 -14.37 8.50 14.97
C GLY A 93 -15.45 9.34 14.27
N ALA A 94 -15.08 10.09 13.23
CA ALA A 94 -16.04 10.90 12.47
C ALA A 94 -17.09 10.03 11.76
N ILE A 95 -16.67 8.86 11.26
CA ILE A 95 -17.58 7.87 10.65
C ILE A 95 -18.54 7.32 11.71
N PHE A 96 -18.06 7.02 12.91
CA PHE A 96 -18.88 6.53 14.01
C PHE A 96 -19.93 7.57 14.44
N ASP A 97 -19.52 8.82 14.61
CA ASP A 97 -20.41 9.92 14.98
C ASP A 97 -21.52 10.12 13.93
N GLU A 98 -21.16 10.07 12.64
CA GLU A 98 -22.14 10.17 11.56
C GLU A 98 -23.11 9.00 11.56
N ARG A 99 -22.61 7.77 11.74
CA ARG A 99 -23.46 6.58 11.85
C ARG A 99 -24.41 6.67 13.05
N HIS A 100 -23.97 7.24 14.16
CA HIS A 100 -24.83 7.48 15.31
C HIS A 100 -25.97 8.46 14.98
N ARG A 101 -25.68 9.54 14.22
CA ARG A 101 -26.72 10.45 13.71
C ARG A 101 -27.70 9.75 12.78
N MET A 102 -27.20 8.91 11.87
CA MET A 102 -28.02 8.14 10.92
C MET A 102 -28.99 7.15 11.59
N ALA A 103 -28.67 6.69 12.81
CA ALA A 103 -29.55 5.83 13.60
C ALA A 103 -30.74 6.59 14.22
N GLY A 104 -30.75 7.93 14.14
CA GLY A 104 -31.79 8.80 14.68
C GLY A 104 -33.20 8.50 14.15
N LYS A 105 -34.22 8.86 14.93
CA LYS A 105 -35.63 8.60 14.58
C LYS A 105 -36.07 9.35 13.32
N ASP A 106 -35.54 10.54 13.11
CA ASP A 106 -35.92 11.45 12.02
C ASP A 106 -35.22 11.14 10.68
N VAL A 107 -34.34 10.14 10.65
CA VAL A 107 -33.67 9.71 9.42
C VAL A 107 -34.57 8.73 8.65
N PRO A 108 -34.81 8.96 7.35
CA PRO A 108 -35.63 8.07 6.52
C PRO A 108 -35.14 6.61 6.54
N VAL A 109 -36.08 5.66 6.50
CA VAL A 109 -35.75 4.21 6.50
C VAL A 109 -34.86 3.82 5.32
N SER A 110 -35.05 4.47 4.17
CA SER A 110 -34.20 4.28 2.98
C SER A 110 -32.74 4.68 3.22
N GLU A 111 -32.49 5.72 4.03
CA GLU A 111 -31.14 6.15 4.39
C GLU A 111 -30.54 5.27 5.49
N LYS A 112 -31.38 4.74 6.40
CA LYS A 112 -30.95 3.76 7.42
C LYS A 112 -30.39 2.47 6.82
N ALA A 113 -30.73 2.13 5.57
CA ALA A 113 -30.12 1.03 4.85
C ALA A 113 -28.59 1.18 4.71
N MET A 114 -28.05 2.40 4.76
CA MET A 114 -26.60 2.66 4.73
C MET A 114 -25.87 2.11 5.96
N LEU A 115 -26.54 2.01 7.12
CA LEU A 115 -25.94 1.50 8.36
C LEU A 115 -25.49 0.05 8.26
N GLY A 116 -26.17 -0.77 7.44
CA GLY A 116 -25.82 -2.17 7.20
C GLY A 116 -24.59 -2.39 6.32
N ASN A 117 -24.02 -1.33 5.73
CA ASN A 117 -22.97 -1.42 4.71
C ASN A 117 -21.56 -1.11 5.26
N THR A 118 -21.18 -1.76 6.35
CA THR A 118 -19.80 -1.64 6.86
C THR A 118 -18.87 -2.55 6.06
N LEU A 119 -17.82 -1.98 5.48
CA LEU A 119 -16.81 -2.75 4.75
C LEU A 119 -15.72 -3.27 5.70
N GLY A 120 -15.43 -4.56 5.59
CA GLY A 120 -14.23 -5.17 6.17
C GLY A 120 -13.04 -5.05 5.22
N ALA A 121 -11.85 -4.85 5.78
CA ALA A 121 -10.60 -4.94 5.03
C ALA A 121 -10.24 -6.41 4.80
N GLU A 122 -9.75 -6.73 3.61
CA GLU A 122 -9.20 -8.05 3.28
C GLU A 122 -7.72 -8.12 3.66
N TYR A 123 -7.03 -6.97 3.62
CA TYR A 123 -5.63 -6.82 3.99
C TYR A 123 -5.43 -5.63 4.92
N LEU A 124 -4.57 -5.79 5.91
CA LEU A 124 -4.09 -4.73 6.79
C LEU A 124 -2.66 -4.38 6.43
N VAL A 125 -2.38 -3.08 6.26
CA VAL A 125 -1.01 -2.56 6.24
C VAL A 125 -0.68 -2.08 7.64
N VAL A 126 0.29 -2.75 8.25
CA VAL A 126 0.83 -2.40 9.56
C VAL A 126 2.27 -1.97 9.38
N THR A 127 2.63 -0.84 9.96
CA THR A 127 4.00 -0.30 9.86
C THR A 127 4.49 0.10 11.25
N ARG A 128 5.76 -0.18 11.54
CA ARG A 128 6.44 0.27 12.75
C ARG A 128 7.66 1.10 12.41
N VAL A 129 7.79 2.28 13.02
CA VAL A 129 8.94 3.16 12.89
C VAL A 129 9.94 2.81 14.00
N SER A 130 11.02 2.12 13.61
CA SER A 130 12.08 1.70 14.52
C SER A 130 13.10 2.82 14.75
N ASP A 131 13.44 3.58 13.71
CA ASP A 131 14.26 4.79 13.80
C ASP A 131 13.80 5.85 12.79
N LEU A 132 13.84 7.11 13.20
CA LEU A 132 13.59 8.26 12.33
C LEU A 132 14.50 9.40 12.79
N SER A 133 15.63 9.53 12.10
CA SER A 133 16.68 10.49 12.40
C SER A 133 17.06 11.22 11.11
N LEU A 134 16.14 12.05 10.59
CA LEU A 134 16.38 12.84 9.38
C LEU A 134 16.52 14.31 9.73
N GLY A 135 17.58 14.95 9.26
CA GLY A 135 17.86 16.36 9.55
C GLY A 135 18.73 17.02 8.49
N SER A 136 19.17 18.24 8.76
CA SER A 136 19.97 19.04 7.84
C SER A 136 21.25 19.55 8.50
N ARG A 137 22.34 19.62 7.72
CA ARG A 137 23.62 20.21 8.13
C ARG A 137 24.05 21.27 7.11
N GLN A 138 24.60 22.39 7.57
CA GLN A 138 25.26 23.35 6.70
C GLN A 138 26.65 22.84 6.30
N GLN A 139 26.94 22.92 5.01
CA GLN A 139 28.24 22.65 4.41
C GLN A 139 28.72 23.92 3.72
N VAL A 140 29.95 24.34 4.04
CA VAL A 140 30.61 25.49 3.40
C VAL A 140 31.62 24.96 2.39
N SER A 141 31.54 25.42 1.15
CA SER A 141 32.52 25.11 0.11
C SER A 141 33.88 25.68 0.51
N THR A 142 34.89 24.82 0.59
CA THR A 142 36.26 25.24 0.90
C THR A 142 36.91 26.03 -0.24
N PHE A 143 36.40 25.89 -1.47
CA PHE A 143 36.93 26.58 -2.65
C PHE A 143 36.24 27.91 -2.94
N THR A 144 34.91 27.98 -2.77
CA THR A 144 34.11 29.19 -3.11
C THR A 144 33.61 29.95 -1.88
N GLY A 145 33.66 29.37 -0.68
CA GLY A 145 33.06 29.95 0.52
C GLY A 145 31.52 29.89 0.57
N GLU A 146 30.87 29.36 -0.47
CA GLU A 146 29.41 29.26 -0.55
C GLU A 146 28.84 28.31 0.49
N LYS A 147 27.72 28.70 1.09
CA LYS A 147 26.99 27.88 2.06
C LYS A 147 25.92 27.07 1.33
N SER A 148 25.90 25.77 1.55
CA SER A 148 24.88 24.84 1.08
C SER A 148 24.30 24.05 2.27
N THR A 149 23.06 23.60 2.16
CA THR A 149 22.43 22.75 3.17
C THR A 149 22.29 21.34 2.62
N ILE A 150 22.87 20.37 3.31
CA ILE A 150 22.80 18.95 2.97
C ILE A 150 21.88 18.23 3.95
N ALA A 151 21.00 17.37 3.42
CA ALA A 151 20.15 16.52 4.23
C ALA A 151 20.95 15.30 4.74
N THR A 152 20.80 14.94 6.01
CA THR A 152 21.56 13.88 6.69
C THR A 152 20.63 12.91 7.43
N GLY A 153 21.13 11.70 7.66
CA GLY A 153 20.50 10.70 8.52
C GLY A 153 19.61 9.71 7.78
N ALA A 154 18.82 8.94 8.52
CA ALA A 154 18.10 7.78 8.00
C ALA A 154 16.74 7.56 8.67
N ALA A 155 15.92 6.73 8.02
CA ALA A 155 14.68 6.21 8.56
C ALA A 155 14.63 4.70 8.35
N VAL A 156 14.16 4.00 9.39
CA VAL A 156 13.99 2.54 9.43
C VAL A 156 12.55 2.22 9.79
N LEU A 157 11.84 1.61 8.85
CA LEU A 157 10.44 1.21 8.99
C LEU A 157 10.28 -0.27 8.72
N GLU A 158 9.53 -0.98 9.56
CA GLU A 158 9.12 -2.35 9.34
C GLU A 158 7.69 -2.34 8.80
N ILE A 159 7.47 -2.97 7.64
CA ILE A 159 6.18 -2.96 6.94
C ILE A 159 5.67 -4.40 6.87
N ARG A 160 4.38 -4.60 7.12
CA ARG A 160 3.70 -5.89 7.02
C ARG A 160 2.35 -5.74 6.34
N VAL A 161 2.03 -6.69 5.47
CA VAL A 161 0.70 -6.89 4.92
C VAL A 161 0.12 -8.17 5.54
N VAL A 162 -1.00 -8.04 6.25
CA VAL A 162 -1.59 -9.09 7.08
C VAL A 162 -3.02 -9.37 6.68
N ILE A 163 -3.44 -10.64 6.72
CA ILE A 163 -4.84 -11.03 6.53
C ILE A 163 -5.53 -11.02 7.91
N PRO A 164 -6.52 -10.15 8.16
CA PRO A 164 -7.14 -10.03 9.47
C PRO A 164 -7.91 -11.30 9.90
N ALA A 165 -8.48 -12.04 8.94
CA ALA A 165 -9.27 -13.24 9.24
C ALA A 165 -8.42 -14.42 9.76
N THR A 166 -7.14 -14.49 9.39
CA THR A 166 -6.26 -15.62 9.72
C THR A 166 -5.04 -15.23 10.54
N GLY A 167 -4.73 -13.92 10.63
CA GLY A 167 -3.47 -13.41 11.19
C GLY A 167 -2.25 -13.68 10.32
N GLY A 168 -2.41 -14.28 9.13
CA GLY A 168 -1.30 -14.62 8.25
C GLY A 168 -0.61 -13.38 7.68
N ILE A 169 0.73 -13.36 7.74
CA ILE A 169 1.55 -12.34 7.08
C ILE A 169 1.75 -12.75 5.63
N VAL A 170 1.24 -11.94 4.70
CA VAL A 170 1.34 -12.17 3.26
C VAL A 170 2.69 -11.70 2.74
N TRP A 171 3.16 -10.59 3.29
CA TRP A 171 4.41 -9.96 2.89
C TRP A 171 4.92 -9.09 4.04
N SER A 172 6.24 -9.02 4.19
CA SER A 172 6.88 -8.08 5.09
C SER A 172 8.23 -7.64 4.56
N GLN A 173 8.63 -6.42 4.88
CA GLN A 173 9.93 -5.89 4.51
C GLN A 173 10.35 -4.78 5.46
N THR A 174 11.65 -4.67 5.70
CA THR A 174 12.25 -3.50 6.33
C THR A 174 12.66 -2.48 5.25
N LEU A 175 12.17 -1.25 5.38
CA LEU A 175 12.58 -0.09 4.62
C LEU A 175 13.68 0.64 5.40
N ASN A 176 14.90 0.60 4.85
CA ASN A 176 16.02 1.42 5.28
C ASN A 176 16.25 2.49 4.21
N THR A 177 16.06 3.76 4.56
CA THR A 177 16.24 4.86 3.61
C THR A 177 17.05 5.99 4.23
N THR A 178 17.85 6.67 3.41
CA THR A 178 18.64 7.82 3.82
C THR A 178 18.05 9.11 3.26
N SER A 179 18.46 10.24 3.81
CA SER A 179 18.12 11.57 3.29
C SER A 179 18.44 11.72 1.79
N THR A 180 19.58 11.19 1.35
CA THR A 180 20.04 11.21 -0.04
C THR A 180 19.14 10.36 -0.94
N ALA A 181 18.80 9.14 -0.52
CA ALA A 181 17.93 8.24 -1.29
C ALA A 181 16.53 8.84 -1.49
N LEU A 182 16.05 9.60 -0.51
CA LEU A 182 14.76 10.29 -0.58
C LEU A 182 14.81 11.58 -1.42
N GLY A 183 15.99 12.07 -1.81
CA GLY A 183 16.15 13.32 -2.57
C GLY A 183 15.64 14.54 -1.82
N LEU A 184 15.75 14.55 -0.49
CA LEU A 184 15.18 15.58 0.36
C LEU A 184 16.00 16.87 0.31
N LYS A 185 15.30 18.00 0.20
CA LYS A 185 15.82 19.33 0.49
C LYS A 185 15.22 19.79 1.82
N LEU A 186 16.06 19.89 2.83
CA LEU A 186 15.66 20.18 4.20
C LEU A 186 16.15 21.56 4.60
N ASP A 187 15.23 22.42 5.04
CA ASP A 187 15.48 23.82 5.38
C ASP A 187 15.13 24.15 6.84
N GLY A 188 14.66 23.17 7.62
CA GLY A 188 14.22 23.34 9.01
C GLY A 188 12.80 23.88 9.15
N THR A 189 11.98 23.86 8.10
CA THR A 189 10.60 24.34 8.13
C THR A 189 9.60 23.22 8.40
N SER A 190 8.39 23.54 8.85
CA SER A 190 7.32 22.54 8.97
C SER A 190 6.97 21.90 7.62
N HIS A 191 7.21 22.59 6.51
CA HIS A 191 7.01 22.09 5.16
C HIS A 191 8.05 21.03 4.77
N SER A 192 9.33 21.22 5.11
CA SER A 192 10.35 20.18 4.90
C SER A 192 10.10 18.95 5.76
N VAL A 193 9.61 19.14 7.00
CA VAL A 193 9.17 18.05 7.87
C VAL A 193 8.03 17.25 7.22
N GLN A 194 6.98 17.90 6.72
CA GLN A 194 5.88 17.19 6.06
C GLN A 194 6.34 16.41 4.82
N LYS A 195 7.24 16.99 4.00
CA LYS A 195 7.80 16.31 2.82
C LYS A 195 8.52 15.01 3.17
N ILE A 196 9.12 14.89 4.35
CA ILE A 196 9.74 13.64 4.81
C ILE A 196 8.68 12.55 4.96
N PHE A 197 7.57 12.86 5.64
CA PHE A 197 6.45 11.92 5.81
C PHE A 197 5.82 11.54 4.47
N ASP A 198 5.58 12.52 3.60
CA ASP A 198 5.01 12.27 2.28
C ASP A 198 5.92 11.36 1.44
N ARG A 199 7.24 11.62 1.44
CA ARG A 199 8.21 10.86 0.66
C ARG A 199 8.33 9.42 1.18
N ILE A 200 8.47 9.23 2.49
CA ILE A 200 8.58 7.90 3.08
C ILE A 200 7.25 7.14 2.96
N GLY A 201 6.11 7.79 3.24
CA GLY A 201 4.78 7.18 3.10
C GLY A 201 4.54 6.69 1.68
N ARG A 202 4.98 7.47 0.69
CA ARG A 202 5.00 7.06 -0.72
C ARG A 202 5.90 5.84 -0.97
N GLU A 203 7.11 5.80 -0.42
CA GLU A 203 8.01 4.65 -0.56
C GLU A 203 7.41 3.37 0.07
N VAL A 204 6.76 3.48 1.23
CA VAL A 204 6.02 2.38 1.87
C VAL A 204 4.90 1.90 0.96
N ALA A 205 4.05 2.82 0.48
CA ALA A 205 2.94 2.48 -0.40
C ALA A 205 3.41 1.81 -1.70
N LEU A 206 4.48 2.31 -2.33
CA LEU A 206 5.07 1.72 -3.53
C LEU A 206 5.57 0.29 -3.29
N ARG A 207 6.16 -0.01 -2.12
CA ARG A 207 6.59 -1.38 -1.78
C ARG A 207 5.41 -2.32 -1.55
N VAL A 208 4.35 -1.84 -0.89
CA VAL A 208 3.10 -2.61 -0.73
C VAL A 208 2.46 -2.89 -2.09
N ILE A 209 2.37 -1.87 -2.95
CA ILE A 209 1.84 -2.00 -4.32
C ILE A 209 2.66 -3.03 -5.10
N ASP A 210 3.99 -2.91 -5.09
CA ASP A 210 4.87 -3.82 -5.82
C ASP A 210 4.71 -5.29 -5.37
N ALA A 211 4.57 -5.52 -4.06
CA ALA A 211 4.41 -6.86 -3.51
C ALA A 211 3.03 -7.48 -3.78
N VAL A 212 1.98 -6.66 -3.72
CA VAL A 212 0.59 -7.14 -3.65
C VAL A 212 -0.12 -7.02 -4.99
N TRP A 213 0.09 -5.90 -5.69
CA TRP A 213 -0.55 -5.65 -6.98
C TRP A 213 0.24 -4.63 -7.81
N PRO A 214 1.33 -5.05 -8.47
CA PRO A 214 2.19 -4.13 -9.19
C PRO A 214 1.49 -3.49 -10.42
N PRO A 215 1.94 -2.31 -10.86
CA PRO A 215 1.42 -1.66 -12.05
C PRO A 215 1.75 -2.44 -13.32
N LEU A 216 0.90 -2.31 -14.34
CA LEU A 216 1.00 -3.04 -15.61
C LEU A 216 1.05 -2.08 -16.80
N VAL A 217 1.70 -2.53 -17.87
CA VAL A 217 1.56 -1.95 -19.22
C VAL A 217 0.20 -2.35 -19.76
N GLU A 218 -0.69 -1.38 -19.98
CA GLU A 218 -2.04 -1.61 -20.52
C GLU A 218 -2.06 -1.62 -22.05
N LYS A 219 -1.26 -0.75 -22.66
CA LYS A 219 -1.13 -0.67 -24.12
C LYS A 219 0.07 0.15 -24.52
N GLN A 220 0.44 0.06 -25.79
CA GLN A 220 1.40 0.92 -26.45
C GLN A 220 0.66 1.79 -27.49
N GLN A 221 0.89 3.11 -27.46
CA GLN A 221 0.27 4.06 -28.38
C GLN A 221 1.26 5.16 -28.75
N GLY A 222 1.52 5.34 -30.03
CA GLY A 222 2.37 6.43 -30.52
C GLY A 222 3.81 6.40 -30.00
N GLY A 223 4.37 5.20 -29.76
CA GLY A 223 5.72 5.04 -29.19
C GLY A 223 5.80 5.18 -27.67
N GLU A 224 4.70 5.51 -26.99
CA GLU A 224 4.61 5.53 -25.52
C GLU A 224 3.85 4.31 -25.00
N LEU A 225 4.26 3.83 -23.83
CA LEU A 225 3.55 2.83 -23.04
C LEU A 225 2.58 3.54 -22.10
N VAL A 226 1.37 3.01 -22.00
CA VAL A 226 0.35 3.46 -21.04
C VAL A 226 0.34 2.50 -19.86
N ILE A 227 0.47 3.05 -18.65
CA ILE A 227 0.56 2.30 -17.40
C ILE A 227 -0.69 2.56 -16.57
N ASN A 228 -1.27 1.52 -15.98
CA ASN A 228 -2.47 1.60 -15.12
C ASN A 228 -2.22 2.14 -13.70
N MET A 229 -1.26 3.04 -13.55
CA MET A 229 -1.00 3.77 -12.31
C MET A 229 -0.40 5.13 -12.69
N GLY A 230 -0.72 6.15 -11.91
CA GLY A 230 -0.24 7.50 -12.17
C GLY A 230 -0.15 8.32 -10.88
N GLY A 231 -0.33 9.63 -11.01
CA GLY A 231 -0.21 10.57 -9.92
C GLY A 231 1.24 10.72 -9.44
N ASN A 232 1.40 11.04 -8.16
CA ASN A 232 2.71 11.25 -7.52
C ASN A 232 3.53 9.96 -7.30
N LEU A 233 2.92 8.78 -7.52
CA LEU A 233 3.57 7.46 -7.44
C LEU A 233 4.35 7.12 -8.71
N MET A 234 4.04 7.76 -9.82
CA MET A 234 4.77 7.67 -11.09
C MET A 234 5.08 9.08 -11.57
N ALA A 235 6.12 9.68 -11.01
CA ALA A 235 6.52 11.04 -11.34
C ALA A 235 7.30 11.06 -12.66
N VAL A 236 7.22 12.18 -13.38
CA VAL A 236 8.00 12.39 -14.62
C VAL A 236 9.48 12.26 -14.30
N GLY A 237 10.19 11.48 -15.12
CA GLY A 237 11.60 11.14 -14.93
C GLY A 237 11.85 9.86 -14.14
N ASP A 238 10.85 9.34 -13.42
CA ASP A 238 10.98 8.05 -12.73
C ASP A 238 11.30 6.94 -13.74
N THR A 239 12.18 6.03 -13.33
CA THR A 239 12.63 4.90 -14.16
C THR A 239 12.12 3.60 -13.56
N TRP A 240 11.57 2.73 -14.41
CA TRP A 240 10.96 1.46 -14.03
C TRP A 240 11.46 0.34 -14.93
N GLU A 241 11.55 -0.87 -14.39
CA GLU A 241 11.87 -2.07 -15.16
C GLU A 241 10.58 -2.78 -15.55
N VAL A 242 10.54 -3.32 -16.77
CA VAL A 242 9.39 -4.02 -17.33
C VAL A 242 9.71 -5.51 -17.42
N PHE A 243 8.79 -6.32 -16.89
CA PHE A 243 8.89 -7.76 -16.84
C PHE A 243 7.74 -8.41 -17.60
N LYS A 244 8.08 -9.34 -18.50
CA LYS A 244 7.13 -10.23 -19.15
C LYS A 244 6.80 -11.39 -18.19
N LEU A 245 5.51 -11.61 -17.96
CA LEU A 245 5.02 -12.74 -17.16
C LEU A 245 5.03 -14.02 -18.00
N GLY A 246 5.75 -15.03 -17.52
CA GLY A 246 5.78 -16.39 -18.05
C GLY A 246 4.76 -17.30 -17.34
N ASP A 247 5.06 -18.59 -17.26
CA ASP A 247 4.17 -19.60 -16.70
C ASP A 247 4.03 -19.50 -15.18
N ALA A 248 2.95 -20.08 -14.64
CA ALA A 248 2.75 -20.16 -13.21
C ALA A 248 3.73 -21.17 -12.60
N VAL A 249 4.49 -20.73 -11.60
CA VAL A 249 5.43 -21.55 -10.85
C VAL A 249 4.71 -22.14 -9.64
N ARG A 250 4.88 -23.44 -9.41
CA ARG A 250 4.38 -24.12 -8.22
C ARG A 250 5.52 -24.69 -7.40
N ASN A 251 5.34 -24.67 -6.08
CA ASN A 251 6.22 -25.34 -5.16
C ASN A 251 6.11 -26.86 -5.38
N SER A 252 7.23 -27.53 -5.65
CA SER A 252 7.27 -28.98 -5.90
C SER A 252 6.92 -29.82 -4.68
N HIS A 253 7.11 -29.28 -3.47
CA HIS A 253 6.85 -29.96 -2.21
C HIS A 253 5.41 -29.77 -1.72
N THR A 254 4.85 -28.55 -1.84
CA THR A 254 3.53 -28.22 -1.29
C THR A 254 2.42 -28.09 -2.34
N GLY A 255 2.76 -28.00 -3.63
CA GLY A 255 1.82 -27.74 -4.71
C GLY A 255 1.27 -26.30 -4.74
N SER A 256 1.62 -25.46 -3.76
CA SER A 256 1.20 -24.06 -3.69
C SER A 256 1.80 -23.24 -4.83
N GLY A 257 1.04 -22.29 -5.37
CA GLY A 257 1.55 -21.33 -6.34
C GLY A 257 2.60 -20.41 -5.72
N LEU A 258 3.75 -20.25 -6.39
CA LEU A 258 4.83 -19.33 -6.01
C LEU A 258 4.77 -18.00 -6.79
N GLY A 259 3.85 -17.90 -7.76
CA GLY A 259 3.71 -16.75 -8.64
C GLY A 259 3.87 -17.17 -10.09
N ARG A 260 4.30 -16.23 -10.93
CA ARG A 260 4.63 -16.48 -12.34
C ARG A 260 6.09 -16.14 -12.57
N GLU A 261 6.69 -16.78 -13.56
CA GLU A 261 8.04 -16.40 -14.00
C GLU A 261 8.05 -14.94 -14.47
N GLU A 262 9.09 -14.19 -14.11
CA GLU A 262 9.26 -12.79 -14.54
C GLU A 262 10.57 -12.65 -15.31
N GLN A 263 10.48 -12.27 -16.58
CA GLN A 263 11.63 -12.00 -17.43
C GLN A 263 11.75 -10.50 -17.68
N ARG A 264 12.85 -9.86 -17.24
CA ARG A 264 13.13 -8.46 -17.55
C ARG A 264 13.29 -8.27 -19.06
N ILE A 265 12.52 -7.39 -19.67
CA ILE A 265 12.52 -7.11 -21.12
C ILE A 265 12.90 -5.68 -21.49
N ALA A 266 12.71 -4.72 -20.58
CA ALA A 266 12.98 -3.31 -20.86
C ALA A 266 13.16 -2.48 -19.59
N THR A 267 13.70 -1.27 -19.77
CA THR A 267 13.60 -0.16 -18.83
C THR A 267 12.82 0.97 -19.48
N VAL A 268 11.93 1.60 -18.72
CA VAL A 268 11.08 2.69 -19.19
C VAL A 268 11.23 3.92 -18.30
N GLN A 269 11.07 5.11 -18.88
CA GLN A 269 11.08 6.37 -18.16
C GLN A 269 9.72 7.05 -18.30
N ILE A 270 9.13 7.47 -17.19
CA ILE A 270 7.85 8.19 -17.18
C ILE A 270 8.02 9.57 -17.85
N THR A 271 7.25 9.83 -18.90
CA THR A 271 7.24 11.10 -19.65
C THR A 271 6.10 12.01 -19.21
N ARG A 272 4.97 11.42 -18.81
CA ARG A 272 3.78 12.15 -18.37
C ARG A 272 3.01 11.33 -17.35
N SER A 273 2.41 12.00 -16.36
CA SER A 273 1.58 11.36 -15.36
C SER A 273 0.24 12.07 -15.21
N THR A 274 -0.83 11.30 -15.13
CA THR A 274 -2.20 11.77 -14.85
C THR A 274 -2.69 11.11 -13.56
N PRO A 275 -3.81 11.54 -12.96
CA PRO A 275 -4.30 10.93 -11.71
C PRO A 275 -4.67 9.44 -11.77
N LYS A 276 -4.80 8.85 -12.97
CA LYS A 276 -5.18 7.44 -13.15
C LYS A 276 -4.17 6.60 -13.91
N MET A 277 -3.31 7.23 -14.73
CA MET A 277 -2.40 6.55 -15.63
C MET A 277 -1.13 7.37 -15.83
N ALA A 278 -0.05 6.69 -16.17
CA ALA A 278 1.20 7.29 -16.60
C ALA A 278 1.53 6.86 -18.03
N TYR A 279 2.36 7.66 -18.69
CA TYR A 279 2.89 7.45 -20.02
C TYR A 279 4.41 7.36 -19.88
N ALA A 280 5.00 6.37 -20.53
CA ALA A 280 6.42 6.12 -20.44
C ALA A 280 7.02 5.83 -21.81
N LYS A 281 8.26 6.26 -22.01
CA LYS A 281 9.07 5.86 -23.16
C LYS A 281 9.98 4.71 -22.77
N VAL A 282 10.22 3.80 -23.70
CA VAL A 282 11.25 2.77 -23.54
C VAL A 282 12.61 3.45 -23.68
N VAL A 283 13.50 3.23 -22.72
CA VAL A 283 14.88 3.76 -22.73
C VAL A 283 15.92 2.67 -22.96
N ASP A 284 15.58 1.42 -22.65
CA ASP A 284 16.39 0.22 -22.89
C ASP A 284 15.46 -0.97 -23.16
N GLY A 285 15.85 -1.86 -24.07
CA GLY A 285 15.07 -3.04 -24.46
C GLY A 285 13.87 -2.77 -25.38
N ASN A 286 12.92 -3.71 -25.39
CA ASN A 286 11.72 -3.64 -26.22
C ASN A 286 10.50 -4.17 -25.44
N VAL A 287 9.34 -3.54 -25.64
CA VAL A 287 8.09 -3.93 -25.00
C VAL A 287 7.03 -4.11 -26.09
N GLU A 288 6.53 -5.32 -26.23
CA GLU A 288 5.47 -5.67 -27.19
C GLU A 288 4.27 -6.25 -26.46
N GLY A 289 3.09 -5.69 -26.70
CA GLY A 289 1.84 -6.14 -26.09
C GLY A 289 1.54 -5.48 -24.73
N SER A 290 0.57 -6.05 -24.02
CA SER A 290 0.06 -5.57 -22.74
C SER A 290 0.16 -6.65 -21.65
N GLY A 291 -0.10 -6.27 -20.40
CA GLY A 291 -0.05 -7.17 -19.24
C GLY A 291 1.35 -7.35 -18.64
N HIS A 292 2.37 -6.67 -19.17
CA HIS A 292 3.72 -6.67 -18.59
C HIS A 292 3.75 -5.93 -17.26
N VAL A 293 4.47 -6.47 -16.29
CA VAL A 293 4.56 -5.91 -14.94
C VAL A 293 5.66 -4.86 -14.87
N LEU A 294 5.40 -3.76 -14.20
CA LEU A 294 6.40 -2.77 -13.85
C LEU A 294 6.89 -2.99 -12.43
N ARG A 295 8.21 -3.12 -12.28
CA ARG A 295 8.91 -3.22 -10.99
C ARG A 295 9.81 -2.00 -10.85
N ARG A 296 10.00 -1.54 -9.62
CA ARG A 296 11.06 -0.55 -9.38
C ARG A 296 12.39 -1.27 -9.47
N GLY A 297 13.29 -0.78 -10.33
CA GLY A 297 14.64 -1.28 -10.38
C GLY A 297 15.23 -1.30 -8.98
N ALA A 298 15.87 -2.41 -8.61
CA ALA A 298 16.40 -2.60 -7.28
C ALA A 298 17.42 -1.49 -6.97
N HIS A 299 16.98 -0.41 -6.32
CA HIS A 299 17.87 0.38 -5.49
C HIS A 299 18.23 -0.52 -4.32
N SER A 300 19.27 -1.34 -4.57
CA SER A 300 19.97 -2.22 -3.64
C SER A 300 19.19 -2.44 -2.34
N SER A 301 18.35 -3.49 -2.29
CA SER A 301 18.38 -4.30 -1.09
C SER A 301 19.86 -4.56 -0.83
N SER A 302 20.36 -3.98 0.25
CA SER A 302 21.70 -4.15 0.80
C SER A 302 22.36 -5.41 0.25
N SER A 303 23.51 -5.24 -0.41
CA SER A 303 24.44 -6.32 -0.67
C SER A 303 24.42 -7.29 0.52
N GLU A 304 23.87 -8.48 0.33
CA GLU A 304 24.37 -9.62 1.06
C GLU A 304 25.87 -9.62 0.80
N SER A 305 26.60 -9.32 1.86
CA SER A 305 28.04 -9.12 1.81
C SER A 305 28.67 -10.28 1.05
N ALA A 306 29.45 -9.95 0.02
CA ALA A 306 30.32 -10.88 -0.67
C ALA A 306 31.33 -11.59 0.28
N ALA A 307 31.35 -11.26 1.58
CA ALA A 307 32.07 -11.97 2.61
C ALA A 307 31.48 -13.35 2.98
N GLU A 308 30.25 -13.68 2.58
CA GLU A 308 29.69 -15.02 2.85
C GLU A 308 30.12 -16.08 1.80
N LYS A 309 30.64 -15.65 0.65
CA LYS A 309 31.17 -16.55 -0.40
C LYS A 309 32.58 -17.10 -0.12
N VAL A 310 33.19 -16.81 1.04
CA VAL A 310 34.51 -17.36 1.42
C VAL A 310 34.42 -18.45 2.50
N ARG A 311 33.24 -18.85 3.00
CA ARG A 311 33.13 -20.03 3.88
C ARG A 311 32.94 -21.34 3.12
N GLY A 312 33.80 -21.56 2.12
CA GLY A 312 34.06 -22.89 1.56
C GLY A 312 35.20 -23.56 2.30
N THR A 313 34.85 -24.60 3.08
CA THR A 313 35.63 -25.77 3.56
C THR A 313 35.46 -26.02 5.06
N ARG A 314 34.32 -26.60 5.45
CA ARG A 314 34.28 -27.55 6.57
C ARG A 314 33.65 -28.85 6.07
N LYS A 315 34.25 -29.97 6.48
CA LYS A 315 33.87 -31.34 6.15
C LYS A 315 32.36 -31.55 6.34
N ARG A 316 31.72 -32.22 5.37
CA ARG A 316 30.30 -32.56 5.36
C ARG A 316 29.93 -33.30 6.65
N THR A 317 28.98 -32.76 7.40
CA THR A 317 28.27 -33.51 8.45
C THR A 317 27.16 -34.29 7.74
N CYS A 318 27.24 -35.63 7.71
CA CYS A 318 26.12 -36.45 7.23
C CYS A 318 24.96 -36.35 8.23
N LEU A 319 23.74 -36.20 7.72
CA LEU A 319 22.52 -36.23 8.52
C LEU A 319 22.06 -37.69 8.72
N PRO A 320 21.25 -38.00 9.76
CA PRO A 320 20.92 -39.38 10.18
C PRO A 320 20.11 -40.22 9.17
N ILE A 321 19.76 -39.66 8.02
CA ILE A 321 18.93 -40.30 6.98
C ILE A 321 19.71 -40.48 5.67
N ASP A 322 20.91 -39.91 5.55
CA ASP A 322 21.75 -40.12 4.36
C ASP A 322 22.45 -41.49 4.46
N PRO A 323 22.38 -42.35 3.42
CA PRO A 323 23.28 -43.49 3.28
C PRO A 323 24.66 -42.98 2.82
N CYS A 324 25.38 -42.39 3.76
CA CYS A 324 26.84 -42.37 3.77
C CYS A 324 27.32 -43.71 4.38
#